data_AF-A0A6G2DE50-F1
#
_entry.id   AF-A0A6G2DE50-F1
#
_cell.length_a   1.000
_cell.length_b   1.000
_cell.length_c   1.000
_cell.angle_alpha   90.00
_cell.angle_beta   90.00
_cell.angle_gamma   90.00
#
_symmetry.space_group_name_H-M   'P 1'
#
loop_
_entity.id
_entity.type
_entity.pdbx_description
1 polymer ?
#
loop_
_entity_poly.entity_id
_entity_poly.type
_entity_poly.pdbx_seq_one_letter_code
_entity_poly.pdbx_strand_id
1 'polypeptide(L)'
;PTAFVIENVIGIVSLFKGQIKDTIIEEFSKMGYKVQFKVLLASDYGVPQNRKRVIFVGTRNDGFEYPEALGTIITTEMAISDLPTLENELGEIEMSYVSEPQNDYQKLMRKRSNVVLNHVAAKHSEKVISTIALVPD
;
A
#
# COMPACT_ATOMS: atom_id res chain seq x y z
N PRO A 1 -11.96 -13.71 -18.93
CA PRO A 1 -11.67 -14.28 -17.59
C PRO A 1 -12.99 -14.55 -16.85
N THR A 2 -12.95 -15.30 -15.75
CA THR A 2 -14.13 -15.53 -14.87
C THR A 2 -14.41 -14.33 -13.96
N ALA A 3 -13.36 -13.60 -13.57
CA ALA A 3 -13.42 -12.33 -12.85
C ALA A 3 -12.28 -11.40 -13.27
N PHE A 4 -12.40 -10.11 -12.98
CA PHE A 4 -11.35 -9.11 -13.14
C PHE A 4 -11.33 -8.14 -11.96
N VAL A 5 -10.18 -7.48 -11.77
CA VAL A 5 -9.99 -6.39 -10.81
C VAL A 5 -9.35 -5.21 -11.53
N ILE A 6 -9.84 -4.00 -11.27
CA ILE A 6 -9.21 -2.75 -11.70
C ILE A 6 -8.91 -1.93 -10.45
N GLU A 7 -7.65 -1.58 -10.23
CA GLU A 7 -7.22 -0.67 -9.17
C GLU A 7 -6.94 0.72 -9.76
N ASN A 8 -7.35 1.77 -9.04
CA ASN A 8 -7.00 3.14 -9.40
C ASN A 8 -7.06 4.11 -8.21
N VAL A 9 -6.55 5.33 -8.39
CA VAL A 9 -6.73 6.44 -7.46
C VAL A 9 -8.19 6.90 -7.37
N ILE A 10 -8.57 7.53 -6.26
CA ILE A 10 -9.95 8.03 -6.04
C ILE A 10 -10.41 8.96 -7.16
N GLY A 11 -9.51 9.70 -7.79
CA GLY A 11 -9.86 10.61 -8.88
C GLY A 11 -10.72 9.96 -9.98
N ILE A 12 -10.55 8.66 -10.28
CA ILE A 12 -11.32 8.00 -11.34
C ILE A 12 -12.84 8.02 -11.10
N VAL A 13 -13.29 8.04 -9.84
CA VAL A 13 -14.74 8.05 -9.53
C VAL A 13 -15.34 9.46 -9.58
N SER A 14 -14.51 10.51 -9.50
CA SER A 14 -14.97 11.91 -9.54
C SER A 14 -14.73 12.58 -10.90
N LEU A 15 -13.82 12.04 -11.71
CA LEU A 15 -13.50 12.56 -13.04
C LEU A 15 -14.75 12.59 -13.94
N PHE A 16 -14.88 13.68 -14.70
CA PHE A 16 -16.01 13.93 -15.60
C PHE A 16 -17.39 13.73 -14.93
N LYS A 17 -17.53 14.15 -13.67
CA LYS A 17 -18.75 13.99 -12.87
C LYS A 17 -19.18 12.52 -12.69
N GLY A 18 -18.23 11.59 -12.70
CA GLY A 18 -18.48 10.16 -12.52
C GLY A 18 -18.67 9.37 -13.81
N GLN A 19 -18.67 10.02 -14.98
CA GLN A 19 -18.88 9.36 -16.28
C GLN A 19 -17.93 8.20 -16.51
N ILE A 20 -16.66 8.31 -16.11
CA ILE A 20 -15.67 7.23 -16.32
C ILE A 20 -16.06 5.97 -15.54
N LYS A 21 -16.45 6.13 -14.27
CA LYS A 21 -16.92 5.02 -13.43
C LYS A 21 -18.19 4.40 -14.02
N ASP A 22 -19.12 5.21 -14.52
CA ASP A 22 -20.35 4.74 -15.15
C ASP A 22 -20.04 3.97 -16.45
N THR A 23 -19.17 4.50 -17.33
CA THR A 23 -18.74 3.83 -18.56
C THR A 23 -18.07 2.49 -18.29
N ILE A 24 -17.19 2.40 -17.27
CA ILE A 24 -16.56 1.12 -16.88
C ILE A 24 -17.64 0.10 -16.52
N ILE A 25 -18.59 0.47 -15.65
CA ILE A 25 -19.66 -0.43 -15.22
C ILE A 25 -20.51 -0.85 -16.42
N GLU A 26 -20.91 0.09 -17.27
CA GLU A 26 -21.76 -0.17 -18.43
C GLU A 26 -21.10 -1.11 -19.44
N GLU A 27 -19.87 -0.83 -19.87
CA GLU A 27 -19.18 -1.62 -20.90
C GLU A 27 -18.92 -3.05 -20.43
N PHE A 28 -18.48 -3.24 -19.18
CA PHE A 28 -18.29 -4.59 -18.65
C PHE A 28 -19.62 -5.30 -18.36
N SER A 29 -20.68 -4.58 -18.00
CA SER A 29 -22.02 -5.16 -17.86
C SER A 29 -22.56 -5.67 -19.20
N LYS A 30 -22.35 -4.93 -20.30
CA LYS A 30 -22.69 -5.38 -21.67
C LYS A 30 -21.95 -6.66 -22.05
N MET A 31 -20.75 -6.87 -21.52
CA MET A 31 -19.95 -8.09 -21.71
C MET A 31 -20.36 -9.25 -20.77
N GLY A 32 -21.41 -9.07 -19.97
CA GLY A 32 -21.96 -10.08 -19.07
C GLY A 32 -21.25 -10.19 -17.72
N TYR A 33 -20.63 -9.11 -17.23
CA TYR A 33 -20.08 -9.08 -15.87
C TYR A 33 -21.00 -8.33 -14.91
N LYS A 34 -21.07 -8.80 -13.67
CA LYS A 34 -21.58 -8.01 -12.54
C LYS A 34 -20.43 -7.22 -11.96
N VAL A 35 -20.49 -5.89 -12.07
CA VAL A 35 -19.41 -4.99 -11.66
C VAL A 35 -19.81 -4.19 -10.44
N GLN A 36 -18.92 -4.16 -9.45
CA GLN A 36 -19.05 -3.35 -8.25
C GLN A 36 -17.72 -2.67 -7.93
N PHE A 37 -17.74 -1.58 -7.19
CA PHE A 37 -16.52 -0.91 -6.75
C PHE A 37 -16.62 -0.45 -5.30
N LYS A 38 -15.47 -0.36 -4.63
CA LYS A 38 -15.35 0.20 -3.28
C LYS A 38 -14.07 1.03 -3.18
N VAL A 39 -14.12 2.12 -2.43
CA VAL A 39 -12.91 2.83 -2.01
C VAL A 39 -12.40 2.14 -0.76
N LEU A 40 -11.18 1.58 -0.83
CA LEU A 40 -10.50 0.91 0.26
C LEU A 40 -9.36 1.79 0.78
N LEU A 41 -9.17 1.81 2.10
CA LEU A 41 -8.06 2.47 2.77
C LEU A 41 -7.07 1.41 3.26
N ALA A 42 -5.79 1.50 2.86
CA ALA A 42 -4.79 0.49 3.18
C ALA A 42 -4.60 0.25 4.69
N SER A 43 -4.75 1.29 5.52
CA SER A 43 -4.67 1.16 6.98
C SER A 43 -5.76 0.31 7.60
N ASP A 44 -6.92 0.16 6.95
CA ASP A 44 -7.98 -0.74 7.41
C ASP A 44 -7.58 -2.22 7.25
N TYR A 45 -6.53 -2.49 6.46
CA TYR A 45 -6.04 -3.83 6.12
C TYR A 45 -4.61 -4.08 6.62
N GLY A 46 -4.21 -3.39 7.70
CA GLY A 46 -2.95 -3.66 8.40
C GLY A 46 -1.70 -3.09 7.73
N VAL A 47 -1.83 -2.10 6.85
CA VAL A 47 -0.67 -1.39 6.26
C VAL A 47 -0.50 -0.04 6.94
N PRO A 48 0.69 0.35 7.42
CA PRO A 48 0.95 1.64 8.09
C PRO A 48 0.96 2.83 7.10
N GLN A 49 -0.12 3.00 6.34
CA GLN A 49 -0.19 3.97 5.26
C GLN A 49 -1.62 4.48 5.04
N ASN A 50 -1.77 5.81 5.00
CA ASN A 50 -3.03 6.44 4.61
C ASN A 50 -3.18 6.50 3.07
N ARG A 51 -3.40 5.35 2.45
CA ARG A 51 -3.54 5.21 0.99
C ARG A 51 -4.92 4.69 0.63
N LYS A 52 -5.72 5.54 -0.02
CA LYS A 52 -7.03 5.16 -0.55
C LYS A 52 -6.95 4.76 -2.02
N ARG A 53 -7.66 3.69 -2.39
CA ARG A 53 -7.76 3.19 -3.76
C ARG A 53 -9.18 2.77 -4.09
N VAL A 54 -9.60 3.06 -5.31
CA VAL A 54 -10.84 2.54 -5.88
C VAL A 54 -10.49 1.18 -6.46
N ILE A 55 -11.18 0.15 -5.99
CA ILE A 55 -11.08 -1.19 -6.50
C ILE A 55 -12.41 -1.50 -7.18
N PHE A 56 -12.38 -1.76 -8.48
CA PHE A 56 -13.51 -2.35 -9.21
C PHE A 56 -13.30 -3.86 -9.27
N VAL A 57 -14.34 -4.63 -9.03
CA VAL A 57 -14.37 -6.08 -9.24
C VAL A 57 -15.53 -6.40 -10.14
N GLY A 58 -15.25 -7.13 -11.23
CA GLY A 58 -16.27 -7.67 -12.12
C GLY A 58 -16.20 -9.19 -12.15
N THR A 59 -17.33 -9.87 -11.97
CA THR A 59 -17.43 -11.34 -12.00
C THR A 59 -18.47 -11.80 -13.03
N ARG A 60 -18.28 -12.96 -13.66
CA ARG A 60 -19.29 -13.53 -14.58
C ARG A 60 -20.43 -14.25 -13.85
N ASN A 61 -20.18 -14.70 -12.62
CA ASN A 61 -21.09 -15.56 -11.85
C ASN A 61 -21.60 -14.83 -10.59
N ASP A 62 -21.49 -15.44 -9.42
CA ASP A 62 -21.90 -14.85 -8.14
C ASP A 62 -21.20 -13.51 -7.88
N GLY A 63 -21.83 -12.68 -7.05
CA GLY A 63 -21.27 -11.39 -6.64
C GLY A 63 -19.95 -11.55 -5.89
N PHE A 64 -19.20 -10.46 -5.78
CA PHE A 64 -17.99 -10.41 -4.95
C PHE A 64 -18.33 -9.76 -3.61
N GLU A 65 -17.65 -10.14 -2.53
CA GLU A 65 -17.73 -9.45 -1.25
C GLU A 65 -16.36 -8.87 -0.94
N TYR A 66 -16.30 -7.59 -0.62
CA TYR A 66 -15.06 -6.95 -0.21
C TYR A 66 -14.67 -7.45 1.18
N PRO A 67 -13.37 -7.64 1.45
CA PRO A 67 -12.94 -8.01 2.78
C PRO A 67 -13.30 -6.92 3.79
N GLU A 68 -13.73 -7.35 4.97
CA GLU A 68 -13.92 -6.47 6.11
C GLU A 68 -12.59 -5.91 6.61
N ALA A 69 -12.64 -4.73 7.21
CA ALA A 69 -11.47 -4.12 7.85
C ALA A 69 -10.96 -5.03 8.98
N LEU A 70 -9.64 -5.15 9.11
CA LEU A 70 -9.01 -5.97 10.15
C LEU A 70 -9.16 -5.35 11.56
N GLY A 71 -9.53 -4.07 11.65
CA GLY A 71 -9.72 -3.34 12.91
C GLY A 71 -8.43 -3.08 13.70
N THR A 72 -7.28 -3.56 13.21
CA THR A 72 -5.96 -3.39 13.84
C THR A 72 -5.17 -2.31 13.10
N ILE A 73 -4.68 -1.32 13.83
CA ILE A 73 -3.83 -0.25 13.27
C ILE A 73 -2.37 -0.65 13.43
N ILE A 74 -1.61 -0.57 12.33
CA ILE A 74 -0.15 -0.74 12.34
C ILE A 74 0.49 0.65 12.25
N THR A 75 1.39 0.95 13.18
CA THR A 75 2.14 2.22 13.20
C THR A 75 3.42 2.10 12.38
N THR A 76 4.01 3.25 12.04
CA THR A 76 5.34 3.28 11.40
C THR A 76 6.39 2.59 12.29
N GLU A 77 6.39 2.87 13.59
CA GLU A 77 7.29 2.21 14.55
C GLU A 77 7.16 0.68 14.50
N MET A 78 5.93 0.14 14.54
CA MET A 78 5.71 -1.30 14.42
C MET A 78 6.24 -1.88 13.10
N ALA A 79 6.33 -1.09 12.05
CA ALA A 79 6.74 -1.55 10.73
C ALA A 79 8.24 -1.49 10.48
N ILE A 80 8.96 -0.52 11.07
CA ILE A 80 10.36 -0.24 10.70
C ILE A 80 11.35 -0.20 11.87
N SER A 81 10.92 -0.38 13.12
CA SER A 81 11.82 -0.25 14.29
C SER A 81 12.92 -1.31 14.41
N ASP A 82 12.83 -2.41 13.66
CA ASP A 82 13.85 -3.46 13.61
C ASP A 82 14.84 -3.30 12.44
N LEU A 83 14.73 -2.21 11.66
CA LEU A 83 15.66 -1.88 10.58
C LEU A 83 16.87 -1.07 11.10
N PRO A 84 18.04 -1.20 10.46
CA PRO A 84 19.21 -0.40 10.80
C PRO A 84 19.01 1.09 10.48
N THR A 85 19.61 1.97 11.31
CA THR A 85 19.63 3.42 11.03
C THR A 85 20.56 3.73 9.86
N LEU A 86 20.20 4.74 9.06
CA LEU A 86 20.98 5.24 7.92
C LEU A 86 21.37 6.71 8.12
N GLU A 87 21.57 7.17 9.36
CA GLU A 87 21.89 8.58 9.68
C GLU A 87 23.15 9.09 8.94
N ASN A 88 24.17 8.24 8.82
CA ASN A 88 25.50 8.63 8.30
C ASN A 88 25.87 7.88 7.01
N GLU A 89 24.95 7.13 6.42
CA GLU A 89 25.19 6.30 5.24
C GLU A 89 23.93 6.20 4.38
N LEU A 90 24.06 5.71 3.15
CA LEU A 90 22.91 5.51 2.26
C LEU A 90 22.34 4.10 2.34
N GLY A 91 22.94 3.22 3.14
CA GLY A 91 22.56 1.81 3.24
C GLY A 91 23.00 0.97 2.04
N GLU A 92 22.69 -0.33 2.10
CA GLU A 92 23.14 -1.33 1.14
C GLU A 92 21.96 -2.18 0.62
N ILE A 93 22.21 -2.92 -0.47
CA ILE A 93 21.20 -3.82 -1.05
C ILE A 93 20.85 -4.94 -0.06
N GLU A 94 21.80 -5.38 0.75
CA GLU A 94 21.63 -6.42 1.76
C GLU A 94 22.28 -5.97 3.07
N MET A 95 21.52 -5.97 4.17
CA MET A 95 21.99 -5.61 5.50
C MET A 95 21.44 -6.60 6.54
N SER A 96 22.05 -6.62 7.73
CA SER A 96 21.47 -7.34 8.87
C SER A 96 20.38 -6.52 9.55
N TYR A 97 19.35 -7.18 10.08
CA TYR A 97 18.42 -6.55 11.01
C TYR A 97 19.14 -6.14 12.30
N VAL A 98 18.69 -5.07 12.96
CA VAL A 98 19.29 -4.66 14.26
C VAL A 98 18.77 -5.50 15.43
N SER A 99 17.63 -6.17 15.24
CA SER A 99 17.01 -7.01 16.25
C SER A 99 16.15 -8.12 15.64
N GLU A 100 15.76 -9.07 16.48
CA GLU A 100 14.68 -10.00 16.18
C GLU A 100 13.34 -9.25 16.02
N PRO A 101 12.32 -9.80 15.33
CA PRO A 101 11.03 -9.15 15.19
C PRO A 101 10.39 -8.82 16.54
N GLN A 102 9.99 -7.58 16.75
CA GLN A 102 9.41 -7.05 18.00
C GLN A 102 7.88 -7.16 18.05
N ASN A 103 7.23 -7.39 16.91
CA ASN A 103 5.77 -7.52 16.82
C ASN A 103 5.34 -8.45 15.68
N ASP A 104 4.05 -8.75 15.61
CA ASP A 104 3.51 -9.71 14.62
C ASP A 104 3.57 -9.20 13.18
N TYR A 105 3.57 -7.88 12.97
CA TYR A 105 3.74 -7.30 11.64
C TYR A 105 5.15 -7.55 11.11
N GLN A 106 6.19 -7.30 11.91
CA GLN A 106 7.58 -7.60 11.56
C GLN A 106 7.78 -9.11 11.31
N LYS A 107 7.22 -9.98 12.18
CA LYS A 107 7.26 -11.44 11.95
C LYS A 107 6.65 -11.82 10.61
N LEU A 108 5.53 -11.20 10.24
CA LEU A 108 4.85 -11.46 8.98
C LEU A 108 5.67 -10.98 7.77
N MET A 109 6.20 -9.75 7.81
CA MET A 109 7.01 -9.17 6.73
C MET A 109 8.34 -9.90 6.54
N ARG A 110 8.91 -10.44 7.62
CA ARG A 110 10.18 -11.21 7.62
C ARG A 110 10.01 -12.70 7.35
N LYS A 111 8.79 -13.21 7.18
CA LYS A 111 8.50 -14.67 7.11
C LYS A 111 9.37 -15.47 6.12
N ARG A 112 9.90 -14.81 5.08
CA ARG A 112 10.75 -15.43 4.05
C ARG A 112 12.07 -14.68 3.83
N SER A 113 12.49 -13.86 4.79
CA SER A 113 13.74 -13.10 4.72
C SER A 113 14.40 -13.00 6.09
N ASN A 114 15.65 -13.43 6.17
CA ASN A 114 16.48 -13.30 7.37
C ASN A 114 17.40 -12.07 7.33
N VAL A 115 17.41 -11.36 6.21
CA VAL A 115 18.20 -10.14 5.97
C VAL A 115 17.29 -9.00 5.51
N VAL A 116 17.74 -7.78 5.72
CA VAL A 116 17.10 -6.58 5.18
C VAL A 116 17.54 -6.41 3.74
N LEU A 117 16.59 -6.29 2.81
CA LEU A 117 16.89 -6.06 1.39
C LEU A 117 16.41 -4.67 0.94
N ASN A 118 17.19 -4.04 0.07
CA ASN A 118 16.89 -2.74 -0.55
C ASN A 118 16.69 -1.59 0.47
N HIS A 119 17.40 -1.62 1.60
CA HIS A 119 17.38 -0.54 2.58
C HIS A 119 18.37 0.54 2.18
N VAL A 120 18.05 1.21 1.07
CA VAL A 120 18.90 2.22 0.44
C VAL A 120 18.16 3.54 0.42
N ALA A 121 18.73 4.56 1.08
CA ALA A 121 18.21 5.91 1.12
C ALA A 121 18.50 6.67 -0.19
N ALA A 122 17.66 7.65 -0.51
CA ALA A 122 17.89 8.52 -1.65
C ALA A 122 19.10 9.42 -1.43
N LYS A 123 20.02 9.46 -2.41
CA LYS A 123 21.15 10.39 -2.38
C LYS A 123 20.67 11.82 -2.65
N HIS A 124 20.53 12.60 -1.58
CA HIS A 124 20.13 14.00 -1.63
C HIS A 124 21.33 14.95 -1.79
N SER A 125 21.07 16.17 -2.31
CA SER A 125 22.08 17.24 -2.33
C SER A 125 22.27 17.82 -0.93
N GLU A 126 23.42 18.45 -0.66
CA GLU A 126 23.72 19.08 0.63
C GLU A 126 22.63 20.05 1.08
N LYS A 127 22.08 20.84 0.14
CA LYS A 127 20.98 21.78 0.41
C LYS A 127 19.71 21.06 0.90
N VAL A 128 19.40 19.88 0.36
CA VAL A 128 18.22 19.11 0.78
C VAL A 128 18.49 18.49 2.15
N ILE A 129 19.68 17.93 2.37
CA ILE A 129 20.09 17.39 3.68
C ILE A 129 19.99 18.47 4.76
N SER A 130 20.53 19.67 4.50
CA SER A 130 20.46 20.79 5.46
C SER A 130 19.03 21.25 5.72
N THR A 131 18.12 21.11 4.75
CA THR A 131 16.70 21.47 4.92
C THR A 131 15.99 20.43 5.80
N ILE A 132 16.26 19.14 5.58
CA ILE A 132 15.67 18.04 6.38
C ILE A 132 16.12 18.15 7.84
N ALA A 133 17.40 18.45 8.09
CA ALA A 133 17.96 18.61 9.44
C ALA A 133 17.35 19.77 10.26
N LEU A 134 16.57 20.67 9.65
CA LEU A 134 15.84 21.72 10.36
C LEU A 134 14.46 21.29 10.87
N VAL A 135 13.98 20.11 10.46
CA VAL A 135 12.72 19.55 10.94
C VAL A 135 12.96 18.97 12.33
N PRO A 136 12.28 19.46 13.38
CA PRO A 136 12.42 18.90 14.72
C PRO A 136 11.85 17.48 14.79
N ASP A 137 12.41 16.68 15.71
CA ASP A 137 11.90 15.34 16.05
C ASP A 137 10.48 15.37 16.64
#